data_AF-D5RHA2-F1
#
_entry.id   AF-D5RHA2-F1
#
_cell.length_a   1.000
_cell.length_b   1.000
_cell.length_c   1.000
_cell.angle_alpha   90.00
_cell.angle_beta   90.00
_cell.angle_gamma   90.00
#
_symmetry.space_group_name_H-M   'P 1'
#
loop_
_entity.id
_entity.type
_entity.pdbx_description
1 polymer ?
#
loop_
_entity_poly.entity_id
_entity_poly.type
_entity_poly.pdbx_seq_one_letter_code
_entity_poly.pdbx_strand_id
1 'polypeptide(L)'
;TFYRGGQDAALLQAPALAAAPALPLCAGDPVPGQPVRLVTALRDMPAEIAGLMREADPRHGGYAELALRMEPGESGGAVLASGPAGECLLGLVSHREDAASGLSRTRIVPAGTLRGFLGRRP
;
A
#
# COMPACT_ATOMS: atom_id res chain seq x y z
N THR A 1 16.09 9.87 -1.75
CA THR A 1 15.15 9.39 -2.78
C THR A 1 15.10 7.87 -2.71
N PHE A 2 13.97 7.31 -2.30
CA PHE A 2 13.78 5.86 -2.25
C PHE A 2 13.26 5.38 -3.61
N TYR A 3 13.91 4.35 -4.21
CA TYR A 3 13.35 3.35 -5.16
C TYR A 3 13.82 3.23 -6.64
N ARG A 4 14.22 2.01 -7.08
CA ARG A 4 14.09 1.39 -8.45
C ARG A 4 14.35 -0.14 -8.41
N GLY A 5 13.32 -1.02 -8.38
CA GLY A 5 13.58 -2.44 -8.68
C GLY A 5 12.45 -3.51 -8.57
N GLY A 6 11.57 -3.49 -7.57
CA GLY A 6 10.61 -4.58 -7.29
C GLY A 6 9.16 -4.12 -7.08
N GLN A 7 8.67 -3.23 -7.97
CA GLN A 7 7.43 -2.47 -7.71
C GLN A 7 6.27 -3.41 -7.98
N ASP A 8 5.70 -3.99 -6.92
CA ASP A 8 4.52 -4.86 -7.00
C ASP A 8 3.25 -4.02 -7.21
N ALA A 9 3.25 -3.26 -8.31
CA ALA A 9 2.20 -2.35 -8.71
C ALA A 9 2.03 -2.41 -10.24
N ALA A 10 0.79 -2.46 -10.67
CA ALA A 10 0.41 -2.36 -12.08
C ALA A 10 -0.59 -1.22 -12.26
N LEU A 11 -0.53 -0.56 -13.42
CA LEU A 11 -1.52 0.43 -13.82
C LEU A 11 -2.43 -0.16 -14.89
N LEU A 12 -3.71 -0.24 -14.59
CA LEU A 12 -4.74 -0.63 -15.56
C LEU A 12 -5.48 0.62 -16.02
N GLN A 13 -5.70 0.73 -17.33
CA GLN A 13 -6.53 1.78 -17.91
C GLN A 13 -7.88 1.18 -18.30
N ALA A 14 -8.93 1.66 -17.65
CA ALA A 14 -10.31 1.29 -17.96
C ALA A 14 -11.05 2.54 -18.46
N PRO A 15 -11.28 2.70 -19.78
CA PRO A 15 -11.93 3.88 -20.33
C PRO A 15 -13.31 4.16 -19.69
N ALA A 16 -14.03 3.10 -19.32
CA ALA A 16 -15.32 3.20 -18.63
C ALA A 16 -15.26 3.89 -17.25
N LEU A 17 -14.07 4.02 -16.65
CA LEU A 17 -13.85 4.64 -15.35
C LEU A 17 -13.21 6.04 -15.45
N ALA A 18 -13.08 6.60 -16.65
CA ALA A 18 -12.39 7.88 -16.84
C ALA A 18 -13.04 9.07 -16.09
N ALA A 19 -14.35 9.00 -15.85
CA ALA A 19 -15.10 10.01 -15.11
C ALA A 19 -15.38 9.63 -13.64
N ALA A 20 -14.88 8.47 -13.18
CA ALA A 20 -15.10 8.03 -11.82
C ALA A 20 -14.29 8.88 -10.82
N PRO A 21 -14.80 9.11 -9.60
CA PRO A 21 -14.02 9.74 -8.54
C PRO A 21 -12.72 8.97 -8.28
N ALA A 22 -11.60 9.68 -8.26
CA ALA A 22 -10.30 9.12 -7.94
C ALA A 22 -9.89 9.51 -6.52
N LEU A 23 -9.31 8.56 -5.78
CA LEU A 23 -8.76 8.84 -4.47
C LEU A 23 -7.36 9.46 -4.61
N PRO A 24 -7.06 10.61 -3.97
CA PRO A 24 -5.73 11.19 -4.03
C PRO A 24 -4.73 10.31 -3.27
N LEU A 25 -3.47 10.28 -3.71
CA LEU A 25 -2.39 9.68 -2.93
C LEU A 25 -2.10 10.55 -1.70
N CYS A 26 -1.91 9.94 -0.53
CA CYS A 26 -1.49 10.67 0.66
C CYS A 26 -0.13 11.35 0.42
N ALA A 27 0.04 12.56 0.98
CA ALA A 27 1.28 13.34 0.85
C ALA A 27 2.44 12.76 1.68
N GLY A 28 2.13 12.26 2.87
CA GLY A 28 3.08 11.59 3.76
C GLY A 28 3.27 10.12 3.43
N ASP A 29 4.33 9.54 3.98
CA ASP A 29 4.55 8.10 4.01
C ASP A 29 3.88 7.48 5.25
N PRO A 30 3.60 6.15 5.24
CA PRO A 30 3.04 5.46 6.40
C PRO A 30 3.93 5.61 7.64
N VAL A 31 3.30 5.74 8.81
CA VAL A 31 3.99 5.84 10.10
C VAL A 31 3.54 4.70 11.01
N PRO A 32 4.43 4.03 11.76
CA PRO A 32 4.03 3.02 12.74
C PRO A 32 3.03 3.57 13.77
N GLY A 33 2.01 2.79 14.11
CA GLY A 33 0.91 3.21 14.98
C GLY A 33 -0.17 4.04 14.28
N GLN A 34 -0.02 4.35 12.99
CA GLN A 34 -0.99 5.14 12.26
C GLN A 34 -2.29 4.34 12.03
N PRO A 35 -3.45 4.84 12.47
CA PRO A 35 -4.73 4.22 12.17
C PRO A 35 -5.05 4.38 10.68
N VAL A 36 -5.56 3.31 10.09
CA VAL A 36 -5.92 3.24 8.67
C VAL A 36 -7.22 2.46 8.49
N ARG A 37 -7.82 2.58 7.30
CA ARG A 37 -8.92 1.72 6.85
C ARG A 37 -8.43 0.85 5.71
N LEU A 38 -8.57 -0.46 5.86
CA LEU A 38 -8.23 -1.43 4.83
C LEU A 38 -9.49 -1.76 4.03
N VAL A 39 -9.44 -1.58 2.71
CA VAL A 39 -10.53 -1.91 1.78
C VAL A 39 -10.02 -2.90 0.74
N THR A 40 -10.54 -4.11 0.74
CA THR A 40 -10.18 -5.20 -0.18
C THR A 40 -11.44 -5.78 -0.81
N ALA A 41 -11.27 -6.77 -1.70
CA ALA A 41 -12.40 -7.52 -2.23
C ALA A 41 -13.16 -8.34 -1.16
N LEU A 42 -12.53 -8.65 -0.02
CA LEU A 42 -13.08 -9.53 1.00
C LEU A 42 -13.49 -8.80 2.28
N ARG A 43 -12.97 -7.59 2.54
CA ARG A 43 -13.23 -6.87 3.78
C ARG A 43 -13.04 -5.37 3.65
N ASP A 44 -13.71 -4.70 4.57
CA ASP A 44 -13.59 -3.28 4.84
C ASP A 44 -13.53 -3.11 6.36
N MET A 45 -12.35 -2.75 6.88
CA MET A 45 -12.14 -2.74 8.33
C MET A 45 -11.08 -1.73 8.77
N PRO A 46 -11.16 -1.25 10.02
CA PRO A 46 -10.05 -0.52 10.63
C PRO A 46 -8.82 -1.43 10.78
N ALA A 47 -7.65 -0.83 10.60
CA ALA A 47 -6.36 -1.46 10.80
C ALA A 47 -5.33 -0.43 11.29
N GLU A 48 -4.10 -0.87 11.51
CA GLU A 48 -3.01 -0.02 11.97
C GLU A 48 -1.72 -0.40 11.25
N ILE A 49 -0.92 0.61 10.89
CA ILE A 49 0.44 0.42 10.39
C ILE A 49 1.31 -0.13 11.52
N ALA A 50 1.73 -1.38 11.39
CA ALA A 50 2.56 -2.05 12.37
C ALA A 50 4.01 -1.57 12.37
N GLY A 51 4.52 -1.16 11.20
CA GLY A 51 5.94 -0.90 11.04
C GLY A 51 6.32 -0.54 9.63
N LEU A 52 7.61 -0.22 9.47
CA LEU A 52 8.27 -0.03 8.19
C LEU A 52 9.35 -1.10 8.06
N MET A 53 9.36 -1.78 6.94
CA MET A 53 10.31 -2.83 6.60
C MET A 53 11.18 -2.38 5.45
N ARG A 54 12.49 -2.63 5.54
CA ARG A 54 13.41 -2.43 4.43
C ARG A 54 13.87 -3.78 3.92
N GLU A 55 13.81 -3.96 2.61
CA GLU A 55 14.38 -5.13 1.96
C GLU A 55 15.89 -5.17 2.16
N ALA A 56 16.42 -6.39 2.30
CA ALA A 56 17.85 -6.61 2.50
C ALA A 56 18.68 -6.08 1.32
N ASP A 57 18.15 -6.22 0.10
CA ASP A 57 18.69 -5.56 -1.07
C ASP A 57 18.05 -4.15 -1.20
N PRO A 58 18.85 -3.07 -1.07
CA PRO A 58 18.33 -1.71 -1.14
C PRO A 58 17.70 -1.37 -2.50
N ARG A 59 17.98 -2.15 -3.56
CA ARG A 59 17.33 -2.01 -4.88
C ARG A 59 15.86 -2.40 -4.84
N HIS A 60 15.47 -3.31 -3.95
CA HIS A 60 14.08 -3.73 -3.75
C HIS A 60 13.29 -2.77 -2.83
N GLY A 61 13.99 -1.87 -2.13
CA GLY A 61 13.37 -0.78 -1.38
C GLY A 61 12.83 -1.21 -0.02
N GLY A 62 11.54 -0.99 0.21
CA GLY A 62 10.92 -1.27 1.50
C GLY A 62 9.40 -1.16 1.43
N TYR A 63 8.76 -1.74 2.43
CA TYR A 63 7.31 -1.81 2.59
C TYR A 63 6.88 -1.16 3.89
N ALA A 64 5.62 -0.74 3.96
CA ALA A 64 4.97 -0.60 5.25
C ALA A 64 4.21 -1.89 5.56
N GLU A 65 3.98 -2.15 6.85
CA GLU A 65 3.37 -3.41 7.29
C GLU A 65 2.07 -3.16 8.05
N LEU A 66 1.13 -4.09 7.93
CA LEU A 66 -0.05 -4.22 8.78
C LEU A 66 0.11 -5.46 9.68
N ALA A 67 -0.37 -5.37 10.92
CA ALA A 67 -0.38 -6.47 11.90
C ALA A 67 -1.54 -7.46 11.66
N LEU A 68 -1.74 -7.86 10.41
CA LEU A 68 -2.82 -8.76 10.03
C LEU A 68 -2.37 -9.69 8.90
N ARG A 69 -3.03 -10.84 8.83
CA ARG A 69 -2.89 -11.79 7.74
C ARG A 69 -3.85 -11.42 6.61
N MET A 70 -3.33 -11.35 5.38
CA MET A 70 -4.15 -11.24 4.17
C MET A 70 -4.36 -12.58 3.48
N GLU A 71 -5.53 -12.76 2.91
CA GLU A 71 -5.96 -13.95 2.19
C GLU A 71 -5.81 -13.79 0.67
N PRO A 72 -5.70 -14.89 -0.08
CA PRO A 72 -5.63 -14.85 -1.53
C PRO A 72 -6.82 -14.07 -2.11
N GLY A 73 -6.55 -13.19 -3.09
CA GLY A 73 -7.55 -12.34 -3.73
C GLY A 73 -7.66 -10.92 -3.18
N GLU A 74 -6.96 -10.61 -2.10
CA GLU A 74 -7.00 -9.27 -1.50
C GLU A 74 -5.83 -8.34 -1.92
N SER A 75 -4.88 -8.85 -2.70
CA SER A 75 -3.79 -8.06 -3.29
C SER A 75 -4.34 -6.96 -4.20
N GLY A 76 -3.71 -5.79 -4.21
CA GLY A 76 -4.22 -4.58 -4.87
C GLY A 76 -5.30 -3.83 -4.08
N GLY A 77 -5.72 -4.34 -2.92
CA GLY A 77 -6.60 -3.63 -2.00
C GLY A 77 -6.04 -2.28 -1.54
N ALA A 78 -6.92 -1.37 -1.17
CA ALA A 78 -6.58 0.00 -0.78
C ALA A 78 -6.35 0.11 0.73
N VAL A 79 -5.28 0.81 1.11
CA VAL A 79 -5.03 1.21 2.50
C VAL A 79 -5.22 2.72 2.58
N LEU A 80 -6.25 3.13 3.32
CA LEU A 80 -6.72 4.51 3.36
C LEU A 80 -6.34 5.16 4.68
N ALA A 81 -5.98 6.43 4.63
CA ALA A 81 -5.75 7.24 5.81
C ALA A 81 -6.56 8.54 5.74
N SER A 82 -6.87 9.10 6.91
CA SER A 82 -7.40 10.46 6.99
C SER A 82 -6.28 11.46 6.72
N GLY A 83 -6.42 12.26 5.67
CA GLY A 83 -5.56 13.39 5.36
C GLY A 83 -6.22 14.74 5.65
N PRO A 84 -5.48 15.86 5.53
CA PRO A 84 -6.01 17.21 5.77
C PRO A 84 -7.18 17.60 4.86
N ALA A 85 -7.24 17.02 3.66
CA ALA A 85 -8.27 17.28 2.65
C ALA A 85 -9.34 16.17 2.59
N GLY A 86 -9.35 15.24 3.55
CA GLY A 86 -10.19 14.05 3.54
C GLY A 86 -9.39 12.76 3.35
N GLU A 87 -10.08 11.68 3.03
CA GLU A 87 -9.50 10.35 2.85
C GLU A 87 -8.52 10.33 1.67
N CYS A 88 -7.38 9.65 1.85
CA CYS A 88 -6.36 9.50 0.83
C CYS A 88 -5.81 8.07 0.79
N LEU A 89 -5.29 7.66 -0.36
CA LEU A 89 -4.64 6.37 -0.55
C LEU A 89 -3.23 6.42 0.06
N LEU A 90 -3.05 5.73 1.17
CA LEU A 90 -1.77 5.61 1.87
C LEU A 90 -0.89 4.51 1.25
N GLY A 91 -1.51 3.49 0.67
CA GLY A 91 -0.81 2.43 -0.05
C GLY A 91 -1.72 1.38 -0.66
N LEU A 92 -1.11 0.44 -1.36
CA LEU A 92 -1.78 -0.75 -1.91
C LEU A 92 -1.28 -2.00 -1.20
N VAL A 93 -2.17 -2.94 -0.94
CA VAL A 93 -1.80 -4.27 -0.48
C VAL A 93 -0.96 -4.96 -1.55
N SER A 94 0.18 -5.51 -1.17
CA SER A 94 1.03 -6.32 -2.03
C SER A 94 0.88 -7.80 -1.68
N HIS A 95 1.59 -8.27 -0.65
CA HIS A 95 1.63 -9.67 -0.25
C HIS A 95 1.66 -9.82 1.27
N ARG A 96 1.30 -11.03 1.72
CA ARG A 96 1.54 -11.48 3.09
C ARG A 96 2.97 -12.00 3.22
N GLU A 97 3.55 -11.79 4.38
CA GLU A 97 4.72 -12.51 4.84
C GLU A 97 4.32 -13.32 6.07
N ASP A 98 4.49 -14.64 5.96
CA ASP A 98 4.33 -15.54 7.09
C ASP A 98 5.72 -15.72 7.73
N ALA A 99 5.97 -14.97 8.81
CA ALA A 99 7.24 -15.08 9.52
C ALA A 99 7.35 -16.46 10.20
N ALA A 100 8.57 -16.99 10.27
CA ALA A 100 8.85 -18.24 10.97
C ALA A 100 8.43 -18.22 12.46
N SER A 101 8.27 -17.02 13.05
CA SER A 101 7.76 -16.80 14.40
C SER A 101 6.24 -16.96 14.55
N GLY A 102 5.52 -17.31 13.49
CA GLY A 102 4.04 -17.44 13.49
C GLY A 102 3.29 -16.12 13.43
N LEU A 103 3.99 -14.99 13.32
CA LEU A 103 3.38 -13.67 13.10
C LEU A 103 3.18 -13.47 11.60
N SER A 104 1.92 -13.36 11.16
CA SER A 104 1.62 -12.92 9.79
C SER A 104 1.64 -11.39 9.73
N ARG A 105 2.45 -10.86 8.82
CA ARG A 105 2.44 -9.44 8.44
C ARG A 105 1.92 -9.32 7.02
N THR A 106 1.27 -8.20 6.74
CA THR A 106 0.92 -7.86 5.37
C THR A 106 1.74 -6.65 4.97
N ARG A 107 2.41 -6.76 3.83
CA ARG A 107 3.21 -5.68 3.25
C ARG A 107 2.38 -4.87 2.27
N ILE A 108 2.57 -3.56 2.32
CA ILE A 108 1.87 -2.60 1.48
C ILE A 108 2.89 -1.76 0.70
N VAL A 109 2.57 -1.43 -0.55
CA VAL A 109 3.31 -0.49 -1.38
C VAL A 109 2.91 0.94 -0.99
N PRO A 110 3.81 1.74 -0.39
CA PRO A 110 3.45 3.06 0.11
C PRO A 110 3.13 4.08 -1.00
N ALA A 111 2.31 5.08 -0.67
CA ALA A 111 1.96 6.19 -1.56
C ALA A 111 3.18 6.90 -2.18
N GLY A 112 4.28 7.05 -1.44
CA GLY A 112 5.52 7.60 -1.97
C GLY A 112 6.10 6.79 -3.13
N THR A 113 6.06 5.46 -3.02
CA THR A 113 6.47 4.55 -4.09
C THR A 113 5.53 4.64 -5.30
N LEU A 114 4.22 4.74 -5.06
CA LEU A 114 3.21 4.89 -6.12
C LEU A 114 3.36 6.21 -6.88
N ARG A 115 3.65 7.32 -6.19
CA ARG A 115 3.97 8.61 -6.84
C ARG A 115 5.15 8.47 -7.79
N GLY A 116 6.22 7.82 -7.34
CA GLY A 116 7.40 7.55 -8.17
C GLY A 116 7.11 6.63 -9.36
N PHE A 117 6.22 5.65 -9.20
CA PHE A 117 5.76 4.77 -10.28
C PHE A 117 4.95 5.55 -11.33
N LEU A 118 3.93 6.30 -10.91
CA LEU A 118 3.05 7.05 -11.80
C LEU A 118 3.75 8.23 -12.49
N GLY A 119 4.78 8.81 -11.87
CA GLY A 119 5.57 9.90 -12.46
C GLY A 119 6.58 9.44 -13.52
N ARG A 120 6.78 8.13 -13.70
CA ARG A 120 7.73 7.54 -14.67
C ARG A 120 7.05 7.03 -15.94
N ARG A 121 5.94 7.64 -16.34
CA ARG A 121 5.31 7.34 -17.64
C ARG A 121 6.37 7.40 -18.75
N PRO A 122 6.43 6.42 -19.67
CA PRO A 122 7.19 6.59 -20.90
C PRO A 122 6.70 7.79 -21.70
#